data_AF-A0A146GCI9-F1
#
_entry.id   AF-A0A146GCI9-F1
#
_cell.length_a   1.000
_cell.length_b   1.000
_cell.length_c   1.000
_cell.angle_alpha   90.00
_cell.angle_beta   90.00
_cell.angle_gamma   90.00
#
_symmetry.space_group_name_H-M   'P 1'
#
loop_
_entity.id
_entity.type
_entity.pdbx_description
1 polymer ?
#
loop_
_entity_poly.entity_id
_entity_poly.type
_entity_poly.pdbx_seq_one_letter_code
_entity_poly.pdbx_strand_id
1 'polypeptide(L)'
;MSSEVFPSSAALRQIVPLAEKREALLKKVDDLDRQIAELSVSARAVAATTEAQPIRKASGRRKLAEPVPVEDKKDTSAKILGLLKVAGSKGLSIREIASKLGMKAQNVHVWFSFKGRKLADLQKIGQAQWSLKA
;
A
#
# COMPACT_ATOMS: atom_id res chain seq x y z
N MET A 1 5.68 -46.45 5.50
CA MET A 1 4.55 -46.08 6.36
C MET A 1 5.03 -44.96 7.27
N SER A 2 4.66 -43.71 6.98
CA SER A 2 5.08 -42.56 7.79
C SER A 2 4.35 -42.63 9.13
N SER A 3 5.11 -42.81 10.20
CA SER A 3 4.59 -42.79 11.57
C SER A 3 4.16 -41.35 11.88
N GLU A 4 2.86 -41.08 11.87
CA GLU A 4 2.35 -39.81 12.38
C GLU A 4 2.60 -39.77 13.89
N VAL A 5 3.57 -38.96 14.30
CA VAL A 5 3.82 -38.65 15.71
C VAL A 5 2.70 -37.72 16.15
N PHE A 6 1.65 -38.29 16.72
CA PHE A 6 0.56 -37.52 17.29
C PHE A 6 1.09 -36.67 18.46
N PRO A 7 0.80 -35.36 18.49
CA PRO A 7 1.23 -34.50 19.58
C PRO A 7 0.63 -34.95 20.92
N SER A 8 1.42 -34.82 21.99
CA SER A 8 0.99 -35.13 23.36
C SER A 8 -0.29 -34.37 23.74
N SER A 9 -1.10 -34.92 24.64
CA SER A 9 -2.36 -34.30 25.10
C SER A 9 -2.20 -32.85 25.58
N ALA A 10 -1.07 -32.53 26.22
CA ALA A 10 -0.74 -31.17 26.63
C ALA A 10 -0.50 -30.23 25.43
N ALA A 11 0.15 -30.73 24.37
CA ALA A 11 0.37 -29.99 23.14
C ALA A 11 -0.94 -29.78 22.36
N LEU A 12 -1.83 -30.78 22.32
CA LEU A 12 -3.14 -30.65 21.69
C LEU A 12 -3.97 -29.50 22.31
N ARG A 13 -3.96 -29.37 23.63
CA ARG A 13 -4.65 -28.28 24.33
C ARG A 13 -4.11 -26.88 23.97
N GLN A 14 -2.85 -26.78 23.58
CA GLN A 14 -2.24 -25.52 23.12
C GLN A 14 -2.48 -25.27 21.63
N ILE A 15 -2.51 -26.33 20.81
CA ILE A 15 -2.68 -26.23 19.35
C ILE A 15 -4.11 -25.80 19.00
N VAL A 16 -5.12 -26.33 19.67
CA VAL A 16 -6.54 -26.00 19.39
C VAL A 16 -6.82 -24.50 19.39
N PRO A 17 -6.53 -23.72 20.45
CA PRO A 17 -6.81 -22.28 20.44
C PRO A 17 -5.94 -21.50 19.45
N LEU A 18 -4.76 -22.00 19.09
CA LEU A 18 -3.93 -21.40 18.05
C LEU A 18 -4.51 -21.64 16.65
N ALA A 19 -5.06 -22.82 16.40
CA ALA A 19 -5.76 -23.15 15.16
C ALA A 19 -7.02 -22.28 14.99
N GLU A 20 -7.82 -22.11 16.04
CA GLU A 20 -8.99 -21.22 16.03
C GLU A 20 -8.61 -19.75 15.76
N LYS A 21 -7.56 -19.25 16.43
CA LYS A 21 -7.02 -17.91 16.16
C LYS A 21 -6.54 -17.77 14.72
N ARG A 22 -5.88 -18.80 14.18
CA ARG A 22 -5.42 -18.81 12.78
C ARG A 22 -6.61 -18.70 11.83
N GLU A 23 -7.67 -19.48 12.03
CA GLU A 23 -8.89 -19.38 11.21
C GLU A 23 -9.56 -18.01 11.31
N ALA A 24 -9.66 -17.44 12.51
CA ALA A 24 -10.22 -16.11 12.70
C ALA A 24 -9.41 -15.02 11.97
N LEU A 25 -8.08 -15.12 11.96
CA LEU A 25 -7.22 -14.21 11.21
C LEU A 25 -7.37 -14.39 9.70
N LEU A 26 -7.46 -15.63 9.22
CA LEU A 26 -7.70 -15.89 7.79
C LEU A 26 -9.03 -15.29 7.32
N LYS A 27 -10.10 -15.41 8.11
CA LYS A 27 -11.38 -14.74 7.80
C LYS A 27 -11.24 -13.22 7.69
N LYS A 28 -10.41 -12.60 8.53
CA LYS A 28 -10.15 -11.16 8.46
C LYS A 28 -9.34 -10.79 7.22
N VAL A 29 -8.39 -11.63 6.81
CA VAL A 29 -7.63 -11.42 5.56
C VAL A 29 -8.57 -11.50 4.36
N ASP A 30 -9.44 -12.52 4.29
CA ASP A 30 -10.43 -12.65 3.22
C ASP A 30 -11.38 -11.45 3.15
N ASP A 31 -11.83 -10.94 4.30
CA ASP A 31 -12.68 -9.74 4.35
C ASP A 31 -11.94 -8.49 3.84
N LEU A 32 -10.69 -8.30 4.27
CA LEU A 32 -9.84 -7.22 3.75
C LEU A 32 -9.61 -7.36 2.24
N ASP A 33 -9.38 -8.57 1.74
CA ASP A 33 -9.17 -8.82 0.31
C ASP A 33 -10.45 -8.52 -0.49
N ARG A 34 -11.64 -8.82 0.05
CA ARG A 34 -12.92 -8.42 -0.55
C ARG A 34 -13.07 -6.89 -0.59
N GLN A 35 -12.76 -6.20 0.51
CA GLN A 35 -12.81 -4.74 0.56
C GLN A 35 -11.83 -4.11 -0.43
N ILE A 36 -10.61 -4.66 -0.54
CA ILE A 36 -9.61 -4.21 -1.54
C ILE A 36 -10.14 -4.45 -2.96
N ALA A 37 -10.75 -5.61 -3.22
CA ALA A 37 -11.31 -5.93 -4.53
C ALA A 37 -12.46 -4.98 -4.90
N GLU A 38 -13.38 -4.70 -3.99
CA GLU A 38 -14.49 -3.77 -4.20
C GLU A 38 -13.98 -2.35 -4.53
N LEU A 39 -13.02 -1.84 -3.76
CA LEU A 39 -12.40 -0.54 -4.02
C LEU A 39 -11.62 -0.52 -5.35
N SER A 40 -11.01 -1.64 -5.73
CA SER A 40 -10.28 -1.77 -7.01
C SER A 40 -11.22 -1.83 -8.22
N VAL A 41 -12.37 -2.51 -8.09
CA VAL A 41 -13.40 -2.57 -9.13
C VAL A 41 -14.09 -1.21 -9.29
N SER A 42 -14.40 -0.55 -8.17
CA SER A 42 -14.99 0.80 -8.18
C SER A 42 -14.06 1.80 -8.89
N ALA A 43 -12.76 1.77 -8.62
CA ALA A 43 -11.77 2.59 -9.33
C ALA A 43 -11.75 2.35 -10.86
N ARG A 44 -12.02 1.12 -11.32
CA ARG A 44 -12.10 0.80 -12.76
C ARG A 44 -13.40 1.28 -13.41
N ALA A 45 -14.51 1.31 -12.67
CA ALA A 45 -15.78 1.85 -13.16
C ALA A 45 -15.74 3.38 -13.37
N VAL A 46 -15.01 4.12 -12.51
CA VAL A 46 -14.80 5.57 -12.72
C VAL A 46 -13.89 5.85 -13.93
N ALA A 47 -12.90 4.98 -14.19
CA ALA A 47 -12.06 5.11 -15.38
C ALA A 47 -12.82 4.84 -16.69
N ALA A 48 -13.75 3.87 -16.69
CA ALA A 48 -14.55 3.52 -17.88
C ALA A 48 -15.65 4.52 -18.23
N THR A 49 -16.00 5.44 -17.32
CA THR A 49 -17.03 6.48 -17.56
C THR A 49 -16.43 7.81 -18.01
N THR A 50 -15.10 7.93 -18.09
CA THR A 50 -14.41 9.14 -18.56
C THR A 50 -13.90 8.99 -20.00
N GLU A 51 -14.51 8.12 -20.81
CA GLU A 51 -14.15 7.92 -22.22
C GLU A 51 -15.39 7.91 -23.12
N ALA A 52 -16.24 8.95 -23.01
CA ALA A 52 -17.20 9.31 -24.04
C ALA A 52 -17.80 10.69 -23.75
N GLN A 53 -17.12 11.78 -24.14
CA GLN A 53 -17.83 13.01 -24.49
C GLN A 53 -17.31 13.58 -25.81
N PRO A 54 -18.17 13.70 -26.84
CA PRO A 54 -17.80 14.29 -28.11
C PRO A 54 -17.65 15.81 -27.98
N ILE A 55 -16.63 16.30 -28.69
CA ILE A 55 -16.23 17.69 -28.87
C ILE A 55 -17.43 18.59 -29.17
N ARG A 56 -17.69 19.59 -28.32
CA ARG A 56 -18.39 20.81 -28.73
C ARG A 56 -17.66 22.04 -28.20
N LYS A 57 -17.18 22.84 -29.14
CA LYS A 57 -16.51 24.13 -28.94
C LYS A 57 -17.49 25.12 -28.30
N ALA A 58 -17.07 25.81 -27.24
CA ALA A 58 -17.53 27.16 -26.95
C ALA A 58 -16.50 27.91 -26.08
N SER A 59 -16.26 29.14 -26.49
CA SER A 59 -15.31 30.13 -26.00
C SER A 59 -15.42 30.42 -24.50
N GLY A 60 -14.28 30.53 -23.82
CA GLY A 60 -14.20 30.94 -22.42
C GLY A 60 -12.76 31.06 -21.93
N ARG A 61 -12.11 32.17 -22.30
CA ARG A 61 -10.75 32.56 -21.86
C ARG A 61 -10.64 32.50 -20.32
N ARG A 62 -9.92 31.50 -19.78
CA ARG A 62 -9.22 31.59 -18.50
C ARG A 62 -7.84 30.95 -18.62
N LYS A 63 -6.84 31.84 -18.64
CA LYS A 63 -5.46 31.73 -18.15
C LYS A 63 -4.77 30.37 -18.27
N LEU A 64 -3.76 30.33 -19.15
CA LEU A 64 -2.71 29.32 -19.24
C LEU A 64 -2.38 28.72 -17.85
N ALA A 65 -2.70 27.45 -17.67
CA ALA A 65 -1.83 26.53 -16.97
C ALA A 65 -1.42 25.50 -18.02
N GLU A 66 -0.13 25.51 -18.34
CA GLU A 66 0.55 24.50 -19.14
C GLU A 66 0.05 23.09 -18.79
N PRO A 67 -0.19 22.21 -19.77
CA PRO A 67 -0.38 20.80 -19.48
C PRO A 67 0.96 20.27 -18.99
N VAL A 68 1.13 20.20 -17.66
CA VAL A 68 2.26 19.47 -17.06
C VAL A 68 2.20 18.07 -17.65
N PRO A 69 3.26 17.60 -18.34
CA PRO A 69 3.25 16.28 -18.93
C PRO A 69 2.97 15.27 -17.82
N VAL A 70 2.22 14.22 -18.17
CA VAL A 70 1.96 13.09 -17.29
C VAL A 70 3.29 12.33 -17.12
N GLU A 71 4.18 12.90 -16.32
CA GLU A 71 5.49 12.36 -16.00
C GLU A 71 5.28 11.23 -14.99
N ASP A 72 5.37 10.03 -15.54
CA ASP A 72 5.97 8.86 -14.93
C ASP A 72 5.48 8.46 -13.53
N LYS A 73 4.69 7.39 -13.49
CA LYS A 73 4.45 6.55 -12.30
C LYS A 73 5.74 6.08 -11.57
N LYS A 74 6.93 6.33 -12.12
CA LYS A 74 8.24 6.07 -11.51
C LYS A 74 8.64 7.12 -10.47
N ASP A 75 8.15 8.35 -10.61
CA ASP A 75 8.66 9.52 -9.90
C ASP A 75 8.43 9.46 -8.38
N THR A 76 7.28 8.91 -7.98
CA THR A 76 6.93 8.76 -6.55
C THR A 76 7.90 7.87 -5.80
N SER A 77 8.42 6.84 -6.48
CA SER A 77 9.30 5.84 -5.85
C SER A 77 10.69 6.44 -5.60
N ALA A 78 11.22 7.16 -6.58
CA ALA A 78 12.47 7.89 -6.46
C ALA A 78 12.39 8.99 -5.38
N LYS A 79 11.28 9.73 -5.32
CA LYS A 79 11.05 10.78 -4.32
C LYS A 79 10.94 10.22 -2.89
N ILE A 80 10.23 9.12 -2.68
CA ILE A 80 10.14 8.45 -1.36
C ILE A 80 11.53 7.96 -0.92
N LEU A 81 12.29 7.33 -1.82
CA LEU A 81 13.65 6.87 -1.52
C LEU A 81 14.62 8.03 -1.26
N GLY A 82 14.49 9.14 -1.97
CA GLY A 82 15.26 10.36 -1.71
C GLY A 82 15.02 10.90 -0.30
N LEU A 83 13.75 10.97 0.13
CA LEU A 83 13.40 11.40 1.48
C LEU A 83 13.96 10.44 2.55
N LEU A 84 13.85 9.13 2.33
CA LEU A 84 14.37 8.12 3.26
C LEU A 84 15.90 8.11 3.33
N LYS A 85 16.60 8.37 2.22
CA LYS A 85 18.07 8.58 2.23
C LYS A 85 18.48 9.77 3.07
N VAL A 86 17.73 10.88 3.00
CA VAL A 86 17.99 12.08 3.81
C VAL A 86 17.71 11.84 5.30
N ALA A 87 16.69 11.05 5.64
CA ALA A 87 16.38 10.70 7.03
C ALA A 87 17.28 9.60 7.62
N GLY A 88 17.86 8.74 6.77
CA GLY A 88 18.75 7.67 7.17
C GLY A 88 18.15 6.75 8.24
N SER A 89 18.91 6.51 9.30
CA SER A 89 18.59 5.60 10.41
C SER A 89 17.48 6.09 11.35
N LYS A 90 17.16 7.40 11.35
CA LYS A 90 16.00 7.91 12.11
C LYS A 90 14.66 7.48 11.49
N GLY A 91 14.68 7.18 10.19
CA GLY A 91 13.49 6.89 9.42
C GLY A 91 12.53 8.09 9.34
N LEU A 92 11.48 7.93 8.54
CA LEU A 92 10.37 8.87 8.45
C LEU A 92 9.05 8.15 8.67
N SER A 93 8.09 8.85 9.26
CA SER A 93 6.72 8.38 9.29
C SER A 93 6.04 8.54 7.94
N ILE A 94 5.06 7.67 7.65
CA ILE A 94 4.20 7.75 6.45
C ILE A 94 3.55 9.13 6.36
N ARG A 95 3.18 9.73 7.50
CA ARG A 95 2.54 11.05 7.57
C ARG A 95 3.50 12.15 7.16
N GLU A 96 4.75 12.12 7.63
CA GLU A 96 5.79 13.08 7.23
C GLU A 96 6.17 12.93 5.75
N ILE A 97 6.31 11.70 5.26
CA ILE A 97 6.58 11.42 3.84
C ILE A 97 5.43 11.97 2.98
N ALA A 98 4.19 11.73 3.39
CA ALA A 98 3.00 12.24 2.71
C ALA A 98 2.96 13.77 2.68
N SER A 99 3.23 14.43 3.81
CA SER A 99 3.30 15.90 3.88
C SER A 99 4.42 16.48 3.02
N LYS A 100 5.60 15.86 3.00
CA LYS A 100 6.74 16.30 2.18
C LYS A 100 6.48 16.14 0.68
N LEU A 101 5.74 15.11 0.29
CA LEU A 101 5.40 14.83 -1.11
C LEU A 101 4.11 15.51 -1.58
N GLY A 102 3.38 16.17 -0.68
CA GLY A 102 2.04 16.71 -0.99
C GLY A 102 1.02 15.63 -1.36
N MET A 103 1.20 14.40 -0.87
CA MET A 103 0.35 13.26 -1.18
C MET A 103 -0.54 12.86 -0.01
N LYS A 104 -1.63 12.16 -0.29
CA LYS A 104 -2.45 11.54 0.75
C LYS A 104 -1.67 10.42 1.43
N ALA A 105 -1.69 10.37 2.76
CA ALA A 105 -1.02 9.33 3.54
C ALA A 105 -1.44 7.90 3.15
N GLN A 106 -2.68 7.72 2.71
CA GLN A 106 -3.20 6.46 2.18
C GLN A 106 -2.39 5.97 0.96
N ASN A 107 -2.06 6.85 0.02
CA ASN A 107 -1.29 6.48 -1.18
C ASN A 107 0.13 6.04 -0.83
N VAL A 108 0.76 6.72 0.13
CA VAL A 108 2.08 6.35 0.65
C VAL A 108 2.02 5.02 1.40
N HIS A 109 0.96 4.79 2.19
CA HIS A 109 0.74 3.52 2.87
C HIS A 109 0.60 2.35 1.89
N VAL A 110 -0.22 2.50 0.85
CA VAL A 110 -0.35 1.51 -0.24
C VAL A 110 1.01 1.29 -0.91
N TRP A 111 1.76 2.35 -1.22
CA TRP A 111 3.08 2.23 -1.83
C TRP A 111 4.05 1.39 -0.96
N PHE A 112 4.09 1.60 0.36
CA PHE A 112 4.91 0.79 1.26
C PHE A 112 4.44 -0.68 1.33
N SER A 113 3.13 -0.94 1.33
CA SER A 113 2.59 -2.30 1.34
C SER A 113 2.95 -3.09 0.06
N PHE A 114 2.94 -2.44 -1.12
CA PHE A 114 3.18 -3.12 -2.39
C PHE A 114 4.64 -3.05 -2.87
N LYS A 115 5.27 -1.88 -2.84
CA LYS A 115 6.66 -1.66 -3.27
C LYS A 115 7.65 -1.70 -2.12
N GLY A 116 7.29 -1.15 -0.96
CA GLY A 116 8.18 -1.08 0.21
C GLY A 116 8.68 -2.47 0.65
N ARG A 117 7.81 -3.49 0.64
CA ARG A 117 8.19 -4.89 0.93
C ARG A 117 9.17 -5.54 -0.06
N LYS A 118 9.30 -5.01 -1.28
CA LYS A 118 10.19 -5.57 -2.31
C LYS A 118 11.61 -5.03 -2.20
N LEU A 119 11.80 -3.93 -1.47
CA LEU A 119 13.09 -3.31 -1.27
C LEU A 119 13.65 -3.82 0.04
N ALA A 120 14.62 -4.73 -0.03
CA ALA A 120 15.29 -5.33 1.14
C ALA A 120 15.98 -4.26 2.01
N ASP A 121 16.25 -3.09 1.43
CA ASP A 121 16.89 -1.95 2.09
C ASP A 121 15.90 -1.12 2.93
N LEU A 122 14.60 -1.46 2.95
CA LEU A 122 13.60 -0.75 3.75
C LEU A 122 13.21 -1.57 4.99
N GLN A 123 13.40 -0.98 6.16
CA GLN A 123 13.00 -1.58 7.42
C GLN A 123 11.86 -0.77 8.06
N LYS A 124 10.82 -1.47 8.51
CA LYS A 124 9.77 -0.88 9.32
C LYS A 124 10.26 -0.81 10.77
N ILE A 125 10.48 0.41 11.28
CA ILE A 125 10.94 0.64 12.66
C ILE A 125 9.76 0.63 13.64
N GLY A 126 8.59 1.14 13.21
CA GLY A 126 7.47 1.35 14.10
C GLY A 126 6.12 1.46 13.39
N GLN A 127 5.10 1.86 14.13
CA GLN A 127 3.77 2.06 13.59
C GLN A 127 3.82 3.21 12.56
N ALA A 128 3.71 2.85 11.29
CA ALA A 128 3.84 3.77 10.16
C ALA A 128 5.21 4.48 10.03
N GLN A 129 6.30 3.91 10.54
CA GLN A 129 7.65 4.48 10.40
C GLN A 129 8.60 3.53 9.67
N TRP A 130 9.32 4.07 8.68
CA TRP A 130 10.20 3.34 7.79
C TRP A 130 11.58 4.00 7.74
N SER A 131 12.65 3.21 7.80
CA SER A 131 14.02 3.65 7.54
C SER A 131 14.63 2.92 6.37
N LEU A 132 15.65 3.55 5.80
CA LEU A 132 16.62 2.85 4.99
C LEU A 132 17.56 2.08 5.93
N LYS A 133 17.68 0.78 5.73
CA LYS A 133 18.69 -0.06 6.35
C LYS A 133 20.03 0.36 5.73
N ALA A 134 20.91 0.92 6.56
CA ALA A 134 22.27 1.25 6.17
C ALA A 134 23.11 -0.03 5.98
#